data_AF-A0A4Q3ETB0-F1
#
_entry.id   AF-A0A4Q3ETB0-F1
#
_cell.length_a   1.000
_cell.length_b   1.000
_cell.length_c   1.000
_cell.angle_alpha   90.00
_cell.angle_beta   90.00
_cell.angle_gamma   90.00
#
_symmetry.space_group_name_H-M   'P 1'
#
loop_
_entity.id
_entity.type
_entity.pdbx_description
1 polymer ?
#
loop_
_entity_poly.entity_id
_entity_poly.type
_entity_poly.pdbx_seq_one_letter_code
_entity_poly.pdbx_strand_id
1 'polypeptide(L)'
;MKLPTALRGNVDYHVFSNLYVNADFIINVSKGGSTYTNTISLMPAYRTKWFSVGVPMTSNKLGGSSFGAYLQAGPLQLGSSTLLSNMAKEKIGNADLYAALSFNF
;
A
#
# COMPACT_ATOMS: atom_id res chain seq x y z
N MET A 1 -14.60 -29.10 -4.71
CA MET A 1 -14.22 -27.80 -4.10
C MET A 1 -13.07 -27.21 -4.91
N LYS A 2 -13.17 -25.94 -5.34
CA LYS A 2 -12.06 -25.25 -6.01
C LYS A 2 -11.24 -24.51 -4.96
N LEU A 3 -9.91 -24.55 -5.08
CA LEU A 3 -9.02 -23.82 -4.19
C LEU A 3 -9.08 -22.31 -4.47
N PRO A 4 -8.88 -21.46 -3.45
CA PRO A 4 -8.60 -20.05 -3.64
C PRO A 4 -7.33 -19.90 -4.48
N THR A 5 -7.44 -19.36 -5.68
CA THR A 5 -6.29 -19.10 -6.55
C THR A 5 -6.27 -17.63 -6.90
N ALA A 6 -5.15 -16.97 -6.62
CA ALA A 6 -4.91 -15.59 -7.00
C ALA A 6 -3.57 -15.47 -7.72
N LEU A 7 -3.56 -14.58 -8.70
CA LEU A 7 -2.37 -14.08 -9.35
C LEU A 7 -1.93 -12.81 -8.63
N ARG A 8 -0.65 -12.73 -8.28
CA ARG A 8 -0.05 -11.55 -7.65
C ARG A 8 1.05 -11.03 -8.56
N GLY A 9 1.08 -9.72 -8.78
CA GLY A 9 2.15 -9.05 -9.49
C GLY A 9 2.61 -7.83 -8.72
N ASN A 10 3.90 -7.57 -8.78
CA ASN A 10 4.56 -6.43 -8.19
C ASN A 10 5.49 -5.81 -9.24
N VAL A 11 5.50 -4.49 -9.32
CA VAL A 11 6.33 -3.72 -10.24
C VAL A 11 6.94 -2.55 -9.48
N ASP A 12 8.26 -2.56 -9.37
CA ASP A 12 9.03 -1.44 -8.83
C ASP A 12 9.68 -0.66 -9.96
N TYR A 13 9.49 0.65 -9.97
CA TYR A 13 10.04 1.53 -10.97
C TYR A 13 10.79 2.71 -10.33
N HIS A 14 12.04 2.90 -10.75
CA HIS A 14 12.86 4.06 -10.39
C HIS A 14 12.59 5.17 -11.40
N VAL A 15 11.84 6.20 -11.01
CA VAL A 15 11.46 7.30 -11.91
C VAL A 15 12.61 8.28 -12.08
N PHE A 16 13.12 8.86 -10.99
CA PHE A 16 14.14 9.90 -11.06
C PHE A 16 14.88 10.07 -9.73
N SER A 17 16.21 9.89 -9.71
CA SER A 17 17.12 10.07 -8.56
C SER A 17 16.67 9.40 -7.27
N ASN A 18 15.71 10.01 -6.57
CA ASN A 18 15.18 9.61 -5.28
C ASN A 18 13.67 9.28 -5.31
N LEU A 19 13.01 9.39 -6.47
CA LEU A 19 11.59 9.06 -6.65
C LEU A 19 11.44 7.63 -7.17
N TYR A 20 10.72 6.82 -6.38
CA TYR A 20 10.35 5.45 -6.66
C TYR A 20 8.85 5.33 -6.74
N VAL A 21 8.36 4.48 -7.62
CA VAL A 21 6.95 4.11 -7.69
C VAL A 21 6.87 2.61 -7.65
N ASN A 22 6.13 2.11 -6.68
CA ASN A 22 5.84 0.71 -6.53
C ASN A 22 4.36 0.49 -6.88
N ALA A 23 4.05 -0.58 -7.61
CA ALA A 23 2.71 -0.97 -7.99
C ALA A 23 2.51 -2.46 -7.73
N ASP A 24 1.44 -2.80 -7.01
CA ASP A 24 1.06 -4.17 -6.68
C ASP A 24 -0.36 -4.45 -7.14
N PHE A 25 -0.60 -5.68 -7.59
CA PHE A 25 -1.95 -6.13 -7.89
C PHE A 25 -2.14 -7.59 -7.48
N ILE A 26 -3.34 -7.87 -6.98
CA ILE A 26 -3.82 -9.22 -6.65
C ILE A 26 -5.11 -9.42 -7.43
N ILE A 27 -5.13 -10.41 -8.31
CA ILE A 27 -6.28 -10.74 -9.14
C ILE A 27 -6.71 -12.17 -8.81
N ASN A 28 -7.97 -12.32 -8.44
CA ASN A 28 -8.57 -13.63 -8.24
C ASN A 28 -8.79 -14.33 -9.58
N VAL A 29 -8.34 -15.59 -9.66
CA VAL A 29 -8.46 -16.44 -10.86
C VAL A 29 -9.46 -17.59 -10.65
N SER A 30 -9.92 -17.83 -9.41
CA SER A 30 -10.88 -18.89 -9.10
C SER A 30 -12.33 -18.48 -9.39
N LYS A 31 -12.97 -19.14 -10.35
CA LYS A 31 -14.44 -19.07 -10.55
C LYS A 31 -15.16 -20.04 -9.60
N GLY A 32 -15.61 -19.55 -8.44
CA GLY A 32 -16.59 -20.24 -7.58
C GLY A 32 -16.05 -20.98 -6.34
N GLY A 33 -15.32 -20.28 -5.46
CA GLY A 33 -14.80 -20.76 -4.17
C GLY A 33 -14.13 -19.61 -3.42
N SER A 34 -13.72 -19.78 -2.16
CA SER A 34 -13.19 -18.71 -1.28
C SER A 34 -12.30 -17.71 -2.04
N THR A 35 -12.74 -16.45 -2.03
CA THR A 35 -12.38 -15.46 -3.03
C THR A 35 -11.33 -14.50 -2.45
N TYR A 36 -10.11 -14.50 -2.98
CA TYR A 36 -9.22 -13.35 -2.85
C TYR A 36 -9.89 -12.09 -3.40
N THR A 37 -9.83 -10.99 -2.64
CA THR A 37 -10.28 -9.68 -3.11
C THR A 37 -9.35 -9.19 -4.21
N ASN A 38 -9.90 -8.67 -5.30
CA ASN A 38 -9.08 -7.97 -6.28
C ASN A 38 -8.59 -6.65 -5.67
N THR A 39 -7.28 -6.52 -5.57
CA THR A 39 -6.58 -5.40 -4.95
C THR A 39 -5.63 -4.81 -5.96
N ILE A 40 -5.62 -3.48 -6.06
CA ILE A 40 -4.59 -2.74 -6.79
C ILE A 40 -4.02 -1.72 -5.81
N SER A 41 -2.71 -1.67 -5.70
CA SER A 41 -1.98 -0.76 -4.84
C SER A 41 -0.93 -0.02 -5.65
N LEU A 42 -0.76 1.26 -5.34
CA LEU A 42 0.24 2.13 -5.93
C LEU A 42 0.87 2.95 -4.81
N MET A 43 2.19 2.93 -4.72
CA MET A 43 2.94 3.61 -3.68
C MET A 43 4.07 4.43 -4.29
N PRO A 44 3.81 5.69 -4.65
CA PRO A 44 4.88 6.67 -4.87
C PRO A 44 5.62 6.95 -3.56
N ALA A 45 6.94 6.87 -3.62
CA ALA A 45 7.83 7.09 -2.50
C ALA A 45 9.05 7.91 -2.91
N TYR A 46 9.37 8.91 -2.13
CA TYR A 46 10.62 9.64 -2.20
C TYR A 46 11.59 9.10 -1.15
N ARG A 47 12.67 8.45 -1.58
CA ARG A 47 13.66 7.79 -0.74
C ARG A 47 15.00 8.50 -0.83
N THR A 48 15.50 8.95 0.32
CA THR A 48 16.87 9.45 0.49
C THR A 48 17.66 8.52 1.40
N LYS A 49 18.95 8.80 1.59
CA LYS A 49 19.81 8.03 2.50
C LYS A 49 19.36 8.13 3.97
N TRP A 50 18.74 9.23 4.36
CA TRP A 50 18.41 9.53 5.77
C TRP A 50 16.92 9.43 6.07
N PHE A 51 16.07 9.76 5.09
CA PHE A 51 14.63 9.70 5.24
C PHE A 51 13.93 9.20 3.97
N SER A 52 12.76 8.60 4.14
CA SER A 52 11.85 8.24 3.06
C SER A 52 10.45 8.73 3.39
N VAL A 53 9.74 9.26 2.42
CA VAL A 53 8.32 9.64 2.55
C VAL A 53 7.56 9.06 1.39
N GLY A 54 6.36 8.56 1.62
CA GLY A 54 5.57 7.97 0.54
C GLY A 54 4.08 8.02 0.83
N VAL A 55 3.31 7.84 -0.23
CA VAL A 55 1.85 7.90 -0.22
C VAL A 55 1.34 6.54 -0.69
N PRO A 56 1.04 5.60 0.22
CA PRO A 56 0.43 4.33 -0.16
C PRO A 56 -1.03 4.57 -0.55
N MET A 57 -1.38 4.15 -1.76
CA MET A 57 -2.75 4.17 -2.28
C MET A 57 -3.16 2.73 -2.57
N THR A 58 -4.30 2.31 -2.05
CA THR A 58 -4.81 0.95 -2.23
C THR A 58 -6.28 1.01 -2.60
N SER A 59 -6.70 0.16 -3.52
CA SER A 59 -8.10 0.04 -3.93
C SER A 59 -8.49 -1.42 -3.94
N ASN A 60 -9.46 -1.76 -3.10
CA ASN A 60 -9.99 -3.10 -2.94
C ASN A 60 -11.43 -3.14 -3.45
N LYS A 61 -11.76 -4.13 -4.31
CA LYS A 61 -13.14 -4.31 -4.81
C LYS A 61 -14.19 -4.50 -3.70
N LEU A 62 -13.78 -5.02 -2.54
CA LEU A 62 -14.67 -5.27 -1.39
C LEU A 62 -14.64 -4.15 -0.33
N GLY A 63 -13.53 -3.41 -0.20
CA GLY A 63 -13.28 -2.52 0.95
C GLY A 63 -13.16 -1.03 0.60
N GLY A 64 -13.28 -0.66 -0.68
CA GLY A 64 -13.13 0.72 -1.14
C GLY A 64 -11.67 1.14 -1.41
N SER A 65 -11.51 2.42 -1.78
CA SER A 65 -10.20 3.04 -1.99
C SER A 65 -9.76 3.81 -0.75
N SER A 66 -8.51 3.56 -0.35
CA SER A 66 -7.84 4.20 0.77
C SER A 66 -6.48 4.72 0.29
N PHE A 67 -6.10 5.89 0.77
CA PHE A 67 -4.77 6.43 0.56
C PHE A 67 -4.30 7.10 1.83
N GLY A 68 -3.00 7.03 2.06
CA GLY A 68 -2.39 7.45 3.31
C GLY A 68 -1.01 8.04 3.08
N ALA A 69 -0.23 8.16 4.15
CA ALA A 69 1.12 8.68 4.10
C ALA A 69 2.00 7.94 5.10
N TYR A 70 3.26 7.77 4.76
CA TYR A 70 4.27 7.32 5.70
C TYR A 70 5.51 8.19 5.62
N LEU A 71 6.21 8.27 6.75
CA LEU A 71 7.52 8.87 6.87
C LEU A 71 8.43 7.88 7.59
N GLN A 72 9.62 7.71 7.05
CA GLN A 72 10.69 6.89 7.60
C GLN A 72 11.91 7.77 7.79
N ALA A 73 12.53 7.72 8.96
CA ALA A 73 13.79 8.38 9.26
C ALA A 73 14.74 7.34 9.87
N GLY A 74 15.80 7.01 9.14
CA GLY A 74 16.70 5.91 9.50
C GLY A 74 15.95 4.59 9.72
N PRO A 75 16.07 3.95 10.89
CA PRO A 75 15.42 2.67 11.16
C PRO A 75 13.93 2.80 11.48
N LEU A 76 13.45 3.98 11.88
CA LEU A 76 12.06 4.16 12.32
C LEU A 76 11.18 4.65 11.18
N GLN A 77 10.08 3.94 10.94
CA GLN A 77 9.01 4.33 10.03
C GLN A 77 7.71 4.49 10.81
N LEU A 78 6.96 5.54 10.51
CA LEU A 78 5.63 5.82 11.02
C LEU A 78 4.72 6.12 9.82
N GLY A 79 3.48 5.67 9.85
CA GLY A 79 2.56 5.94 8.76
C GLY A 79 1.14 5.54 9.06
N SER A 80 0.30 5.75 8.06
CA SER A 80 -1.11 5.39 8.05
C SER A 80 -1.53 5.12 6.62
N SER A 81 -2.35 4.10 6.39
CA SER A 81 -2.89 3.80 5.06
C SER A 81 -4.22 4.50 4.78
N THR A 82 -4.87 5.06 5.81
CA THR A 82 -6.18 5.69 5.72
C THR A 82 -6.18 7.19 6.05
N LEU A 83 -5.11 7.73 6.66
CA LEU A 83 -5.03 9.12 7.14
C LEU A 83 -5.53 10.14 6.12
N LEU A 84 -4.96 10.15 4.91
CA LEU A 84 -5.32 11.14 3.89
C LEU A 84 -6.75 10.92 3.37
N SER A 85 -7.15 9.66 3.17
CA SER A 85 -8.50 9.34 2.72
C SER A 85 -9.58 9.68 3.75
N ASN A 86 -9.26 9.64 5.04
CA ASN A 86 -10.17 10.04 6.12
C ASN A 86 -10.25 11.56 6.26
N MET A 87 -9.14 12.28 6.06
CA MET A 87 -9.15 13.75 6.03
C MET A 87 -9.99 14.30 4.87
N ALA A 88 -10.04 13.58 3.75
CA ALA A 88 -10.81 13.96 2.56
C ALA A 88 -12.30 13.55 2.60
N LYS A 89 -12.72 12.69 3.55
CA LYS A 89 -14.09 12.17 3.64
C LYS A 89 -14.81 12.74 4.85
N GLU A 90 -16.07 13.13 4.68
CA GLU A 90 -16.91 13.62 5.81
C GLU A 90 -17.24 12.52 6.82
N LYS A 91 -17.23 11.25 6.40
CA LYS A 91 -17.51 10.09 7.25
C LYS A 91 -16.31 9.15 7.28
N ILE A 92 -15.70 9.01 8.45
CA ILE A 92 -14.57 8.12 8.70
C ILE A 92 -15.08 6.69 8.86
N GLY A 93 -14.71 5.80 7.94
CA GLY A 93 -15.08 4.37 8.01
C GLY A 93 -14.07 3.53 8.78
N ASN A 94 -12.79 3.87 8.69
CA ASN A 94 -11.67 3.07 9.24
C ASN A 94 -10.44 3.95 9.37
N ALA A 95 -9.81 3.98 10.54
CA ALA A 95 -8.60 4.72 10.84
C ALA A 95 -7.50 3.76 11.30
N ASP A 96 -6.29 3.94 10.79
CA ASP A 96 -5.13 3.12 11.11
C ASP A 96 -3.88 3.98 11.31
N LEU A 97 -2.99 3.52 12.19
CA LEU A 97 -1.66 4.05 12.38
C LEU A 97 -0.72 2.86 12.52
N TYR A 98 0.46 2.93 11.91
CA TYR A 98 1.47 1.89 12.00
C TYR A 98 2.86 2.48 12.23
N ALA A 99 3.70 1.68 12.89
CA ALA A 99 5.10 1.95 13.10
C ALA A 99 5.91 0.71 12.70
N ALA A 100 7.05 0.90 12.04
CA ALA A 100 7.97 -0.18 11.69
C ALA A 100 9.41 0.21 12.03
N LEU A 101 10.20 -0.80 12.41
CA LEU A 101 11.63 -0.68 12.67
C LEU A 101 12.39 -1.54 11.66
N SER A 102 13.37 -0.95 10.98
CA SER A 102 14.20 -1.61 9.98
C SER A 102 15.68 -1.34 10.27
N PHE A 103 16.43 -2.38 10.62
CA PHE A 103 17.87 -2.29 10.84
C PHE A 103 18.60 -2.81 9.59
N ASN A 104 19.43 -1.97 8.98
CA ASN A 104 20.36 -2.41 7.94
C ASN A 104 21.72 -2.63 8.63
N PHE A 105 22.09 -3.89 8.88
CA PHE A 105 23.40 -4.31 9.37
C PHE A 105 24.34 -4.68 8.22
#